data_AF-A0AAN9BJ85-F1
#
_entry.id   AF-A0AAN9BJ85-F1
#
_cell.length_a   1.000
_cell.length_b   1.000
_cell.length_c   1.000
_cell.angle_alpha   90.00
_cell.angle_beta   90.00
_cell.angle_gamma   90.00
#
_symmetry.space_group_name_H-M   'P 1'
#
loop_
_entity.id
_entity.type
_entity.pdbx_description
1 polymer ?
#
loop_
_entity_poly.entity_id
_entity_poly.type
_entity_poly.pdbx_seq_one_letter_code
_entity_poly.pdbx_strand_id
1 'polypeptide(L)'
;MAADREGPLKIHLVHGAKNHFLTLNLPPDDCSDAITVQHLAAVAEGVSGIPPEKQKLIYKGKTLNGVGDMSIGLRAVGIKDGAKIMLLGSKPPNPYREDMGKLQEFEDTLSKEADNLQSIIRDLDRLNVHQMRNSTTDPNKLEQLKKRLILSLEHFMRMLESLDGLRFDSSDTASRGRRKAMVNQIHKLMDECEELASSIKRKLAASK
;
A
#
# COMPACT_ATOMS: atom_id res chain seq x y z
N MET A 1 5.29 -47.48 32.24
CA MET A 1 5.93 -46.16 32.35
C MET A 1 5.24 -45.25 31.35
N ALA A 2 4.50 -44.27 31.86
CA ALA A 2 3.57 -43.45 31.09
C ALA A 2 4.34 -42.48 30.18
N ALA A 3 3.84 -42.36 28.94
CA ALA A 3 4.36 -41.52 27.89
C ALA A 3 4.21 -40.04 28.22
N ASP A 4 5.31 -39.29 28.29
CA ASP A 4 5.29 -37.84 28.14
C ASP A 4 5.74 -37.55 26.70
N ARG A 5 4.77 -37.66 25.77
CA ARG A 5 4.95 -37.23 24.39
C ARG A 5 5.13 -35.71 24.43
N GLU A 6 6.35 -35.23 24.23
CA GLU A 6 6.64 -33.79 24.11
C GLU A 6 5.94 -33.24 22.86
N GLY A 7 4.72 -32.76 23.05
CA GLY A 7 3.84 -32.23 22.02
C GLY A 7 4.20 -30.80 21.59
N PRO A 8 3.55 -30.32 20.52
CA PRO A 8 3.79 -28.98 19.98
C PRO A 8 3.49 -27.90 21.03
N LEU A 9 4.39 -26.94 21.20
CA LEU A 9 4.26 -25.90 22.21
C LEU A 9 3.30 -24.81 21.68
N LYS A 10 2.10 -24.73 22.26
CA LYS A 10 1.12 -23.69 21.91
C LYS A 10 1.35 -22.45 22.77
N ILE A 11 1.38 -21.28 22.15
CA ILE A 11 1.62 -20.01 22.82
C ILE A 11 0.54 -19.01 22.41
N HIS A 12 0.02 -18.27 23.39
CA HIS A 12 -0.93 -17.19 23.15
C HIS A 12 -0.16 -15.88 23.09
N LEU A 13 0.09 -15.40 21.87
CA LEU A 13 0.75 -14.13 21.62
C LEU A 13 -0.29 -13.00 21.57
N VAL A 14 -0.21 -12.05 22.48
CA VAL A 14 -1.11 -10.88 22.52
C VAL A 14 -0.36 -9.64 22.05
N HIS A 15 -0.81 -9.04 20.95
CA HIS A 15 -0.26 -7.78 20.43
C HIS A 15 -1.33 -6.69 20.52
N GLY A 16 -1.19 -5.77 21.48
CA GLY A 16 -2.16 -4.71 21.73
C GLY A 16 -3.56 -5.27 22.00
N ALA A 17 -4.50 -5.06 21.07
CA ALA A 17 -5.87 -5.56 21.11
C ALA A 17 -6.10 -6.88 20.33
N LYS A 18 -5.07 -7.43 19.67
CA LYS A 18 -5.16 -8.65 18.85
C LYS A 18 -4.52 -9.84 19.56
N ASN A 19 -5.23 -10.96 19.59
CA ASN A 19 -4.75 -12.23 20.14
C ASN A 19 -4.41 -13.18 18.99
N HIS A 20 -3.20 -13.72 19.00
CA HIS A 20 -2.68 -14.66 18.01
C HIS A 20 -2.28 -15.97 18.70
N PHE A 21 -2.77 -17.08 18.19
CA PHE A 21 -2.43 -18.42 18.70
C PHE A 21 -1.30 -19.00 17.83
N LEU A 22 -0.12 -19.14 18.42
CA LEU A 22 1.05 -19.69 17.74
C LEU A 22 1.22 -21.16 18.15
N THR A 23 1.54 -22.01 17.18
CA THR A 23 1.91 -23.41 17.43
C THR A 23 3.36 -23.59 16.97
N LEU A 24 4.27 -23.86 17.90
CA LEU A 24 5.67 -24.17 17.60
C LEU A 24 5.81 -25.69 17.44
N ASN A 25 6.09 -26.16 16.23
CA ASN A 25 6.33 -27.57 15.92
C ASN A 25 7.84 -27.85 15.94
N LEU A 26 8.26 -28.86 16.70
CA LEU A 26 9.63 -29.38 16.70
C LEU A 26 9.85 -30.27 15.46
N PRO A 27 10.92 -30.10 14.67
CA PRO A 27 11.35 -31.13 13.73
C PRO A 27 11.94 -32.35 14.48
N PRO A 28 11.68 -33.59 14.00
CA PRO A 28 11.92 -34.83 14.72
C PRO A 28 13.31 -35.44 14.47
N ASP A 29 14.39 -34.66 14.42
CA ASP A 29 15.73 -35.21 14.24
C ASP A 29 16.73 -34.54 15.19
N ASP A 30 17.13 -35.32 16.20
CA ASP A 30 18.42 -35.31 16.90
C ASP A 30 19.21 -34.00 16.86
N CYS A 31 18.82 -33.04 17.70
CA CYS A 31 19.78 -32.23 18.46
C CYS A 31 19.05 -31.54 19.61
N SER A 32 19.39 -31.98 20.81
CA SER A 32 19.21 -31.24 22.05
C SER A 32 19.81 -29.84 21.89
N ASP A 33 18.99 -28.81 21.64
CA ASP A 33 19.07 -27.52 22.34
C ASP A 33 17.96 -26.53 21.94
N ALA A 34 17.14 -26.21 22.95
CA ALA A 34 16.36 -24.98 23.12
C ALA A 34 15.47 -24.50 21.96
N ILE A 35 14.15 -24.70 22.05
CA ILE A 35 13.20 -23.73 21.46
C ILE A 35 13.55 -22.38 22.10
N THR A 36 14.27 -21.52 21.37
CA THR A 36 14.78 -20.25 21.89
C THR A 36 13.79 -19.11 21.71
N VAL A 37 14.05 -18.00 22.41
CA VAL A 37 13.35 -16.73 22.18
C VAL A 37 13.44 -16.31 20.71
N GLN A 38 14.53 -16.63 20.01
CA GLN A 38 14.69 -16.37 18.58
C GLN A 38 13.66 -17.11 17.71
N HIS A 39 13.35 -18.37 18.03
CA HIS A 39 12.36 -19.15 17.27
C HIS A 39 10.95 -18.60 17.47
N LEU A 40 10.62 -18.20 18.71
CA LEU A 40 9.37 -17.49 19.01
C LEU A 40 9.30 -16.14 18.28
N ALA A 41 10.40 -15.40 18.21
CA ALA A 41 10.45 -14.11 17.53
C ALA A 41 10.24 -14.25 16.01
N ALA A 42 10.80 -15.28 15.38
CA ALA A 42 10.59 -15.59 13.96
C ALA A 42 9.13 -15.99 13.66
N VAL A 43 8.51 -16.81 14.50
CA VAL A 43 7.08 -17.17 14.33
C VAL A 43 6.17 -15.99 14.65
N ALA A 44 6.53 -15.17 15.63
CA ALA A 44 5.85 -13.92 15.92
C ALA A 44 5.99 -12.91 14.78
N GLU A 45 7.11 -12.90 14.05
CA GLU A 45 7.28 -12.09 12.83
C GLU A 45 6.33 -12.57 11.73
N GLY A 46 6.24 -13.88 11.51
CA GLY A 46 5.31 -14.45 10.52
C GLY A 46 3.85 -14.09 10.78
N VAL A 47 3.44 -13.97 12.05
CA VAL A 47 2.03 -13.73 12.42
C VAL A 47 1.71 -12.25 12.71
N SER A 48 2.64 -11.50 13.30
CA SER A 48 2.46 -10.07 13.63
C SER A 48 3.05 -9.11 12.58
N GLY A 49 4.01 -9.58 11.78
CA GLY A 49 4.75 -8.78 10.79
C GLY A 49 5.76 -7.81 11.40
N ILE A 50 6.19 -8.01 12.64
CA ILE A 50 7.16 -7.18 13.35
C ILE A 50 8.51 -7.92 13.30
N PRO A 51 9.64 -7.30 12.89
CA PRO A 51 10.93 -7.94 12.86
C PRO A 51 11.49 -8.13 14.27
N PRO A 52 12.30 -9.18 14.51
CA PRO A 52 12.82 -9.54 15.82
C PRO A 52 13.58 -8.41 16.53
N GLU A 53 14.14 -7.43 15.81
CA GLU A 53 14.84 -6.28 16.39
C GLU A 53 13.93 -5.26 17.09
N LYS A 54 12.65 -5.18 16.69
CA LYS A 54 11.66 -4.23 17.26
C LYS A 54 10.55 -4.92 18.05
N GLN A 55 10.63 -6.24 18.20
CA GLN A 55 9.74 -7.02 19.04
C GLN A 55 10.19 -6.97 20.51
N LYS A 56 9.31 -6.59 21.43
CA LYS A 56 9.51 -6.83 22.88
C LYS A 56 8.53 -7.90 23.33
N LEU A 57 9.02 -9.12 23.48
CA LEU A 57 8.26 -10.23 24.04
C LEU A 57 8.23 -10.08 25.56
N ILE A 58 7.05 -10.01 26.17
CA ILE A 58 6.85 -9.83 27.61
C ILE A 58 6.09 -11.05 28.14
N TYR A 59 6.71 -11.79 29.05
CA TYR A 59 6.10 -12.93 29.74
C TYR A 59 6.13 -12.70 31.25
N LYS A 60 4.95 -12.74 31.88
CA LYS A 60 4.79 -12.50 33.33
C LYS A 60 5.52 -11.23 33.83
N GLY A 61 5.50 -10.15 33.06
CA GLY A 61 6.15 -8.88 33.39
C GLY A 61 7.66 -8.81 33.12
N LYS A 62 8.27 -9.88 32.58
CA LYS A 62 9.68 -9.89 32.15
C LYS A 62 9.78 -9.76 30.63
N THR A 63 10.61 -8.82 30.16
CA THR A 63 10.89 -8.64 28.73
C THR A 63 12.01 -9.58 28.29
N LEU A 64 11.70 -10.51 27.38
CA LEU A 64 12.59 -11.59 26.94
C LEU A 64 13.59 -11.16 25.86
N ASN A 65 13.27 -10.14 25.06
CA ASN A 65 14.07 -9.72 23.92
C ASN A 65 14.90 -8.44 24.17
N GLY A 66 14.90 -7.91 25.40
CA GLY A 66 15.54 -6.65 25.75
C GLY A 66 16.97 -6.76 26.30
N VAL A 67 17.43 -7.97 26.62
CA VAL A 67 18.67 -8.20 27.38
C VAL A 67 19.47 -9.34 26.75
N GLY A 68 19.86 -9.26 25.47
CA GLY A 68 20.83 -10.22 24.88
C GLY A 68 20.46 -11.72 24.91
N ASP A 69 19.24 -12.07 25.32
CA ASP A 69 18.79 -13.43 25.64
C ASP A 69 18.12 -14.13 24.44
N MET A 70 18.56 -13.84 23.21
CA MET A 70 18.04 -14.53 22.00
C MET A 70 18.38 -16.03 21.99
N SER A 71 19.41 -16.44 22.75
CA SER A 71 19.87 -17.83 22.88
C SER A 71 19.29 -18.56 24.10
N ILE A 72 18.47 -17.93 24.95
CA ILE A 72 17.84 -18.61 26.07
C ILE A 72 16.65 -19.44 25.56
N GLY A 73 16.59 -20.71 25.98
CA GLY A 73 15.44 -21.57 25.74
C GLY A 73 14.18 -21.10 26.46
N LEU A 74 13.05 -21.05 25.77
CA LEU A 74 11.73 -20.69 26.32
C LEU A 74 11.37 -21.54 27.56
N ARG A 75 11.83 -22.79 27.60
CA ARG A 75 11.65 -23.69 28.76
C ARG A 75 12.45 -23.23 29.99
N ALA A 76 13.66 -22.68 29.80
CA ALA A 76 14.45 -22.07 30.87
C ALA A 76 13.81 -20.79 31.43
N VAL A 77 13.04 -20.08 30.59
CA VAL A 77 12.20 -18.94 31.00
C VAL A 77 10.92 -19.39 31.73
N GLY A 78 10.60 -20.69 31.73
CA GLY A 78 9.39 -21.23 32.35
C GLY A 78 8.12 -21.02 31.51
N ILE A 79 8.27 -20.93 30.19
CA ILE A 79 7.17 -20.88 29.23
C ILE A 79 6.72 -22.32 28.97
N LYS A 80 5.43 -22.58 29.21
CA LYS A 80 4.78 -23.89 29.04
C LYS A 80 3.75 -23.83 27.91
N ASP A 81 3.19 -24.98 27.53
CA ASP A 81 2.04 -25.04 26.64
C ASP A 81 0.88 -24.18 27.18
N GLY A 82 0.30 -23.35 26.31
CA GLY A 82 -0.74 -22.37 26.64
C GLY A 82 -0.23 -21.07 27.28
N ALA A 83 1.07 -20.82 27.33
CA ALA A 83 1.62 -19.61 27.92
C ALA A 83 1.17 -18.35 27.19
N LYS A 84 0.72 -17.34 27.96
CA LYS A 84 0.35 -16.02 27.44
C LYS A 84 1.57 -15.10 27.41
N ILE A 85 2.01 -14.74 26.21
CA ILE A 85 3.12 -13.82 25.97
C ILE A 85 2.55 -12.55 25.34
N MET A 86 2.89 -11.40 25.88
CA MET A 86 2.51 -10.12 25.29
C MET A 86 3.62 -9.67 24.36
N LEU A 87 3.32 -9.52 23.08
CA LEU A 87 4.22 -8.90 22.13
C LEU A 87 3.97 -7.40 22.11
N LEU A 88 4.98 -6.62 22.47
CA LEU A 88 4.99 -5.18 22.36
C LEU A 88 6.02 -4.79 21.30
N GLY A 89 5.57 -4.41 20.11
CA GLY A 89 6.46 -3.97 19.06
C GLY A 89 5.70 -3.13 18.07
N SER A 90 6.35 -2.08 17.58
CA SER A 90 5.82 -1.32 16.46
C SER A 90 6.19 -2.07 15.20
N LYS A 91 5.19 -2.45 14.41
CA LYS A 91 5.41 -2.91 13.04
C LYS A 91 6.27 -1.85 12.35
N PRO A 92 7.47 -2.17 11.83
CA PRO A 92 8.15 -1.22 10.97
C PRO A 92 7.17 -0.88 9.87
N PRO A 93 7.13 0.38 9.43
CA PRO A 93 6.40 0.72 8.23
C PRO A 93 6.82 -0.28 7.16
N ASN A 94 5.90 -1.17 6.78
CA ASN A 94 6.18 -2.11 5.73
C ASN A 94 6.23 -1.24 4.48
N PRO A 95 7.39 -1.02 3.83
CA PRO A 95 7.46 -0.15 2.65
C PRO A 95 6.41 -0.59 1.64
N TYR A 96 6.24 -1.90 1.46
CA TYR A 96 5.18 -2.49 0.64
C TYR A 96 3.73 -2.07 1.00
N ARG A 97 3.39 -1.82 2.27
CA ARG A 97 2.02 -1.45 2.69
C ARG A 97 1.80 0.07 2.62
N GLU A 98 2.83 0.86 2.88
CA GLU A 98 2.77 2.32 2.68
C GLU A 98 2.77 2.67 1.20
N ASP A 99 3.62 2.02 0.41
CA ASP A 99 3.74 2.28 -1.02
C ASP A 99 2.49 1.80 -1.76
N MET A 100 1.87 0.68 -1.34
CA MET A 100 0.55 0.26 -1.83
C MET A 100 -0.55 1.26 -1.45
N GLY A 101 -0.49 1.85 -0.25
CA GLY A 101 -1.43 2.89 0.16
C GLY A 101 -1.31 4.14 -0.71
N LYS A 102 -0.08 4.60 -0.94
CA LYS A 102 0.22 5.73 -1.83
C LYS A 102 -0.20 5.44 -3.26
N LEU A 103 0.12 4.25 -3.79
CA LEU A 103 -0.33 3.79 -5.11
C LEU A 103 -1.85 3.83 -5.23
N GLN A 104 -2.58 3.35 -4.22
CA GLN A 104 -4.04 3.39 -4.20
C GLN A 104 -4.57 4.83 -4.17
N GLU A 105 -3.99 5.70 -3.34
CA GLU A 105 -4.37 7.12 -3.31
C GLU A 105 -4.11 7.82 -4.65
N PHE A 106 -3.03 7.44 -5.36
CA PHE A 106 -2.79 7.92 -6.72
C PHE A 106 -3.83 7.36 -7.70
N GLU A 107 -4.25 6.09 -7.59
CA GLU A 107 -5.31 5.51 -8.43
C GLU A 107 -6.64 6.25 -8.21
N ASP A 108 -7.00 6.53 -6.96
CA ASP A 108 -8.19 7.31 -6.61
C ASP A 108 -8.12 8.74 -7.16
N THR A 109 -6.95 9.38 -7.08
CA THR A 109 -6.74 10.74 -7.62
C THR A 109 -6.81 10.75 -9.14
N LEU A 110 -6.20 9.75 -9.79
CA LEU A 110 -6.25 9.57 -11.23
C LEU A 110 -7.68 9.34 -11.73
N SER A 111 -8.47 8.54 -11.01
CA SER A 111 -9.89 8.32 -11.33
C SER A 111 -10.68 9.62 -11.25
N LYS A 112 -10.49 10.42 -10.20
CA LYS A 112 -11.16 11.72 -10.06
C LYS A 112 -10.79 12.70 -11.17
N GLU A 113 -9.51 12.75 -11.54
CA GLU A 113 -9.07 13.62 -12.64
C GLU A 113 -9.64 13.15 -13.98
N ALA A 114 -9.73 11.84 -14.21
CA ALA A 114 -10.39 11.27 -15.38
C ALA A 114 -11.89 11.64 -15.43
N ASP A 115 -12.59 11.59 -14.29
CA ASP A 115 -13.99 12.02 -14.20
C ASP A 115 -14.17 13.53 -14.50
N ASN A 116 -13.26 14.37 -14.00
CA ASN A 116 -13.25 15.80 -14.30
C ASN A 116 -13.05 16.04 -15.80
N LEU A 117 -12.12 15.32 -16.44
CA LEU A 117 -11.87 15.36 -17.88
C LEU A 117 -13.11 14.91 -18.68
N GLN A 118 -13.77 13.83 -18.26
CA GLN A 118 -15.03 13.38 -18.83
C GLN A 118 -16.15 14.43 -18.70
N SER A 119 -16.20 15.19 -17.61
CA SER A 119 -17.11 16.33 -17.49
C SER A 119 -16.79 17.42 -18.50
N ILE A 120 -15.51 17.76 -18.68
CA ILE A 120 -15.06 18.75 -19.68
C ILE A 120 -15.45 18.30 -21.10
N ILE A 121 -15.29 17.02 -21.41
CA ILE A 121 -15.72 16.44 -22.69
C ILE A 121 -17.23 16.61 -22.89
N ARG A 122 -18.04 16.29 -21.87
CA ARG A 122 -19.50 16.42 -21.94
C ARG A 122 -19.94 17.88 -22.08
N ASP A 123 -19.32 18.80 -21.38
CA ASP A 123 -19.59 20.24 -21.53
C ASP A 123 -19.23 20.73 -22.94
N LEU A 124 -18.12 20.24 -23.50
CA LEU A 124 -17.70 20.55 -24.86
C LEU A 124 -18.66 20.00 -25.92
N ASP A 125 -19.16 18.78 -25.72
CA ASP A 125 -20.16 18.18 -26.61
C ASP A 125 -21.50 18.93 -26.53
N ARG A 126 -21.94 19.29 -25.32
CA ARG A 126 -23.13 20.13 -25.11
C ARG A 126 -23.01 21.49 -25.80
N LEU A 127 -21.85 22.14 -25.69
CA LEU A 127 -21.57 23.39 -26.41
C LEU A 127 -21.57 23.19 -27.92
N ASN A 128 -21.07 22.05 -28.40
CA ASN A 128 -21.07 21.72 -29.82
C ASN A 128 -22.49 21.55 -30.37
N VAL A 129 -23.36 20.84 -29.65
CA VAL A 129 -24.78 20.66 -30.02
C VAL A 129 -25.52 22.01 -29.98
N HIS A 130 -25.21 22.85 -28.99
CA HIS A 130 -25.76 24.21 -28.93
C HIS A 130 -25.31 25.08 -30.09
N GLN A 131 -24.06 25.01 -30.52
CA GLN A 131 -23.53 25.71 -31.70
C GLN A 131 -24.23 25.26 -33.00
N MET A 132 -24.57 23.98 -33.12
CA MET A 132 -25.31 23.45 -34.27
C MET A 132 -26.77 23.95 -34.31
N ARG A 133 -27.36 24.29 -33.15
CA ARG A 133 -28.75 24.78 -33.03
C ARG A 133 -28.86 26.30 -33.04
N ASN A 134 -27.90 26.99 -32.43
CA ASN A 134 -27.86 28.42 -32.26
C ASN A 134 -26.54 28.90 -32.87
N SER A 135 -26.58 29.71 -33.94
CA SER A 135 -25.40 30.15 -34.72
C SER A 135 -24.36 30.99 -33.94
N THR A 136 -24.40 31.04 -32.62
CA THR A 136 -23.50 31.79 -31.76
C THR A 136 -22.94 30.91 -30.65
N THR A 137 -21.63 30.64 -30.72
CA THR A 137 -20.89 30.00 -29.64
C THR A 137 -20.31 31.08 -28.74
N ASP A 138 -20.55 30.99 -27.42
CA ASP A 138 -19.94 31.90 -26.46
C ASP A 138 -18.40 31.66 -26.42
N PRO A 139 -17.56 32.56 -26.94
CA PRO A 139 -16.11 32.37 -26.95
C PRO A 139 -15.55 32.30 -25.52
N ASN A 140 -16.23 32.91 -24.56
CA ASN A 140 -15.85 32.90 -23.15
C ASN A 140 -15.94 31.49 -22.52
N LYS A 141 -16.96 30.70 -22.89
CA LYS A 141 -17.10 29.31 -22.39
C LYS A 141 -16.03 28.39 -22.98
N LEU A 142 -15.71 28.56 -24.27
CA LEU A 142 -14.58 27.86 -24.90
C LEU A 142 -13.24 28.20 -24.24
N GLU A 143 -13.03 29.47 -23.89
CA GLU A 143 -11.81 29.90 -23.20
C GLU A 143 -11.72 29.35 -21.77
N GLN A 144 -12.85 29.27 -21.05
CA GLN A 144 -12.92 28.62 -19.74
C GLN A 144 -12.60 27.12 -19.82
N LEU A 145 -13.13 26.40 -20.81
CA LEU A 145 -12.82 24.98 -21.01
C LEU A 145 -11.34 24.78 -21.34
N LYS A 146 -10.75 25.65 -22.18
CA LYS A 146 -9.31 25.62 -22.45
C LYS A 146 -8.49 25.79 -21.18
N LYS A 147 -8.84 26.73 -20.30
CA LYS A 147 -8.13 26.95 -19.03
C LYS A 147 -8.25 25.73 -18.10
N ARG A 148 -9.44 25.14 -17.98
CA ARG A 148 -9.65 23.91 -17.19
C ARG A 148 -8.81 22.75 -17.72
N LEU A 149 -8.70 22.61 -19.03
CA LEU A 149 -7.93 21.56 -19.66
C LEU A 149 -6.41 21.70 -19.42
N ILE A 150 -5.89 22.93 -19.45
CA ILE A 150 -4.48 23.21 -19.11
C ILE A 150 -4.20 22.84 -17.65
N LEU A 151 -5.10 23.19 -16.73
CA LEU A 151 -4.97 22.83 -15.31
C LEU A 151 -4.99 21.32 -15.10
N SER A 152 -5.85 20.59 -15.84
CA SER A 152 -5.87 19.12 -15.81
C SER A 152 -4.55 18.51 -16.30
N LEU A 153 -3.96 19.05 -17.38
CA LEU A 153 -2.63 18.63 -17.85
C LEU A 153 -1.53 18.84 -16.81
N GLU A 154 -1.53 19.97 -16.11
CA GLU A 154 -0.59 20.22 -15.00
C GLU A 154 -0.78 19.22 -13.84
N HIS A 155 -2.04 18.84 -13.57
CA HIS A 155 -2.34 17.83 -12.55
C HIS A 155 -1.79 16.45 -12.94
N PHE A 156 -1.95 16.05 -14.20
CA PHE A 156 -1.37 14.81 -14.73
C PHE A 156 0.16 14.80 -14.62
N MET A 157 0.83 15.91 -14.96
CA MET A 157 2.30 16.00 -14.84
C MET A 157 2.76 15.89 -13.38
N ARG A 158 2.09 16.55 -12.43
CA ARG A 158 2.40 16.41 -11.00
C ARG A 158 2.21 14.98 -10.48
N MET A 159 1.20 14.28 -10.97
CA MET A 159 0.98 12.86 -10.63
C MET A 159 2.11 11.99 -11.19
N LEU A 160 2.56 12.22 -12.42
CA LEU A 160 3.71 11.52 -13.00
C LEU A 160 4.99 11.75 -12.21
N GLU A 161 5.31 13.00 -11.87
CA GLU A 161 6.49 13.33 -11.06
C GLU A 161 6.46 12.63 -9.69
N SER A 162 5.28 12.58 -9.07
CA SER A 162 5.09 11.91 -7.78
C SER A 162 5.23 10.39 -7.91
N LEU A 163 4.71 9.79 -9.00
CA LEU A 163 4.85 8.36 -9.32
C LEU A 163 6.31 7.98 -9.60
N ASP A 164 7.08 8.83 -10.28
CA ASP A 164 8.50 8.60 -10.56
C ASP A 164 9.38 8.77 -9.31
N GLY A 165 8.94 9.58 -8.35
CA GLY A 165 9.55 9.67 -7.02
C GLY A 165 9.47 8.37 -6.21
N LEU A 166 8.53 7.46 -6.54
CA LEU A 166 8.41 6.16 -5.89
C LEU A 166 9.44 5.17 -6.42
N ARG A 167 10.41 4.82 -5.57
CA ARG A 167 11.45 3.82 -5.85
C ARG A 167 11.02 2.46 -5.34
N PHE A 168 10.69 1.57 -6.28
CA PHE A 168 10.40 0.17 -5.99
C PHE A 168 11.66 -0.68 -6.13
N ASP A 169 11.90 -1.60 -5.19
CA ASP A 169 13.00 -2.57 -5.29
C ASP A 169 12.82 -3.52 -6.48
N SER A 170 13.94 -4.04 -6.99
CA SER A 170 14.01 -5.01 -8.10
C SER A 170 13.09 -6.21 -7.93
N SER A 171 12.83 -6.62 -6.68
CA SER A 171 12.02 -7.78 -6.31
C SER A 171 10.51 -7.55 -6.47
N ASP A 172 10.05 -6.29 -6.54
CA ASP A 172 8.63 -5.94 -6.56
C ASP A 172 8.09 -5.75 -7.98
N THR A 173 7.95 -6.87 -8.70
CA THR A 173 7.39 -6.89 -10.05
C THR A 173 5.94 -6.41 -10.10
N ALA A 174 5.16 -6.63 -9.03
CA ALA A 174 3.76 -6.23 -8.94
C ALA A 174 3.61 -4.69 -8.84
N SER A 175 4.34 -4.04 -7.94
CA SER A 175 4.28 -2.57 -7.81
C SER A 175 4.88 -1.86 -9.02
N ARG A 176 5.94 -2.42 -9.63
CA ARG A 176 6.48 -1.91 -10.90
C ARG A 176 5.47 -2.04 -12.05
N GLY A 177 4.74 -3.16 -12.09
CA GLY A 177 3.65 -3.39 -13.04
C GLY A 177 2.51 -2.37 -12.86
N ARG A 178 2.06 -2.16 -11.62
CA ARG A 178 1.05 -1.15 -11.28
C ARG A 178 1.49 0.27 -11.64
N ARG A 179 2.70 0.68 -11.24
CA ARG A 179 3.26 1.98 -11.60
C ARG A 179 3.25 2.20 -13.11
N LYS A 180 3.71 1.20 -13.87
CA LYS A 180 3.71 1.27 -15.35
C LYS A 180 2.30 1.37 -15.92
N ALA A 181 1.33 0.64 -15.37
CA ALA A 181 -0.06 0.72 -15.78
C ALA A 181 -0.63 2.14 -15.54
N MET A 182 -0.37 2.74 -14.38
CA MET A 182 -0.80 4.11 -14.06
C MET A 182 -0.15 5.15 -14.96
N VAL A 183 1.15 5.06 -15.20
CA VAL A 183 1.86 5.95 -16.13
C VAL A 183 1.26 5.87 -17.53
N ASN A 184 0.99 4.65 -18.03
CA ASN A 184 0.34 4.47 -19.32
C ASN A 184 -1.07 5.06 -19.36
N GLN A 185 -1.84 4.94 -18.26
CA GLN A 185 -3.17 5.56 -18.17
C GLN A 185 -3.08 7.09 -18.17
N ILE A 186 -2.13 7.68 -17.44
CA ILE A 186 -1.93 9.12 -17.42
C ILE A 186 -1.56 9.63 -18.82
N HIS A 187 -0.61 8.99 -19.50
CA HIS A 187 -0.26 9.38 -20.87
C HIS A 187 -1.47 9.33 -21.81
N LYS A 188 -2.29 8.28 -21.73
CA LYS A 188 -3.51 8.19 -22.54
C LYS A 188 -4.49 9.35 -22.27
N LEU A 189 -4.70 9.72 -21.00
CA LEU A 189 -5.56 10.84 -20.63
C LEU A 189 -4.97 12.19 -21.06
N MET A 190 -3.64 12.33 -21.04
CA MET A 190 -2.96 13.52 -21.56
C MET A 190 -3.13 13.65 -23.08
N ASP A 191 -3.00 12.55 -23.83
CA ASP A 191 -3.24 12.54 -25.28
C ASP A 191 -4.69 12.97 -25.60
N GLU A 192 -5.67 12.42 -24.86
CA GLU A 192 -7.09 12.82 -24.97
C GLU A 192 -7.27 14.33 -24.64
N CYS A 193 -6.56 14.85 -23.64
CA CYS A 193 -6.55 16.28 -23.35
C CYS A 193 -6.00 17.12 -24.51
N GLU A 194 -4.90 16.71 -25.14
CA GLU A 194 -4.30 17.45 -26.25
C GLU A 194 -5.21 17.47 -27.49
N GLU A 195 -5.90 16.36 -27.77
CA GLU A 195 -6.91 16.30 -28.83
C GLU A 195 -8.07 17.27 -28.56
N LEU A 196 -8.58 17.29 -27.33
CA LEU A 196 -9.64 18.22 -26.91
C LEU A 196 -9.15 19.67 -27.00
N ALA A 197 -7.92 19.96 -26.57
CA ALA A 197 -7.33 21.29 -26.63
C ALA A 197 -7.24 21.78 -28.07
N SER A 198 -6.85 20.88 -28.97
CA SER A 198 -6.77 21.13 -30.41
C SER A 198 -8.15 21.36 -31.02
N SER A 199 -9.17 20.60 -30.60
CA SER A 199 -10.57 20.77 -31.01
C SER A 199 -11.12 22.13 -30.57
N ILE A 200 -10.90 22.52 -29.29
CA ILE A 200 -11.30 23.84 -28.76
C ILE A 200 -10.62 24.97 -29.56
N LYS A 201 -9.31 24.86 -29.79
CA LYS A 201 -8.55 25.87 -30.57
C LYS A 201 -9.11 26.05 -31.98
N ARG A 202 -9.41 24.95 -32.68
CA ARG A 202 -10.00 24.99 -34.03
C ARG A 202 -11.37 25.67 -34.01
N LYS A 203 -12.23 25.36 -33.04
CA LYS A 203 -13.56 25.97 -32.89
C LYS A 203 -13.49 27.46 -32.56
N LEU A 204 -12.56 27.85 -31.69
CA LEU A 204 -12.34 29.26 -31.34
C LEU A 204 -11.87 30.06 -32.58
N ALA A 205 -11.03 29.46 -33.43
CA ALA A 205 -10.58 30.08 -34.67
C ALA A 205 -11.69 30.18 -35.73
N ALA A 206 -12.60 29.21 -35.79
CA ALA A 206 -13.75 29.22 -36.70
C ALA A 206 -14.89 30.16 -36.25
N SER A 207 -14.88 30.60 -34.99
CA SER A 207 -15.89 31.52 -34.43
C SER A 207 -15.48 32.99 -34.50
N LYS A 208 -14.27 33.31 -34.99
CA LYS A 208 -13.80 34.66 -35.29
C LYS A 208 -14.04 34.98 -36.76
#